data_AF-A0AAN6TSU0-F1
#
_entry.id   AF-A0AAN6TSU0-F1
#
_cell.length_a   1.000
_cell.length_b   1.000
_cell.length_c   1.000
_cell.angle_alpha   90.00
_cell.angle_beta   90.00
_cell.angle_gamma   90.00
#
_symmetry.space_group_name_H-M   'P 1'
#
loop_
_entity.id
_entity.type
_entity.pdbx_description
1 polymer ?
#
loop_
_entity_poly.entity_id
_entity_poly.type
_entity_poly.pdbx_seq_one_letter_code
_entity_poly.pdbx_strand_id
1 'polypeptide(L)'
;MAPPCPTFPAGHLSGAVQISADGKVRKTENGRRIDLARDCELFELVQYECVVRHPELADSPVQCWPVQRWFRSCQDKKGGFMAETTTWEGTAARASTTMP
;
A
#
# COMPACT_ATOMS: atom_id res chain seq x y z
N MET A 1 -0.38 -16.78 -14.71
CA MET A 1 0.88 -16.03 -14.60
C MET A 1 0.64 -14.86 -13.67
N ALA A 2 1.54 -14.56 -12.72
CA ALA A 2 1.41 -13.36 -11.88
C ALA A 2 1.56 -12.11 -12.76
N PRO A 3 0.76 -11.04 -12.55
CA PRO A 3 0.93 -9.81 -13.29
C PRO A 3 2.29 -9.15 -12.95
N PRO A 4 2.86 -8.35 -13.87
CA PRO A 4 4.06 -7.57 -13.57
C PRO A 4 3.83 -6.67 -12.34
N CYS A 5 4.71 -6.77 -11.35
CA CYS A 5 4.72 -5.89 -10.18
C CYS A 5 5.82 -4.83 -10.35
N PRO A 6 5.50 -3.62 -10.85
CA PRO A 6 6.48 -2.57 -10.99
C PRO A 6 6.94 -2.09 -9.61
N THR A 7 8.25 -1.93 -9.45
CA THR A 7 8.85 -1.34 -8.25
C THR A 7 9.05 0.16 -8.44
N PHE A 8 8.71 0.95 -7.43
CA PHE A 8 8.90 2.39 -7.42
C PHE A 8 9.06 2.90 -5.98
N PRO A 9 9.69 4.07 -5.75
CA PRO A 9 9.81 4.65 -4.41
C PRO A 9 8.43 4.98 -3.82
N ALA A 10 8.25 4.78 -2.52
CA ALA A 10 6.97 5.01 -1.85
C ALA A 10 6.41 6.43 -2.08
N GLY A 11 7.26 7.46 -2.14
CA GLY A 11 6.85 8.84 -2.43
C GLY A 11 6.19 9.04 -3.81
N HIS A 12 6.39 8.12 -4.75
CA HIS A 12 5.79 8.17 -6.09
C HIS A 12 4.43 7.46 -6.17
N LEU A 13 3.91 6.95 -5.05
CA LEU A 13 2.66 6.19 -5.01
C LEU A 13 1.49 6.98 -5.63
N SER A 14 1.37 8.28 -5.32
CA SER A 14 0.32 9.15 -5.88
C SER A 14 0.32 9.20 -7.41
N GLY A 15 1.49 9.06 -8.04
CA GLY A 15 1.62 8.97 -9.50
C GLY A 15 1.36 7.56 -10.02
N ALA A 16 1.87 6.53 -9.34
CA ALA A 16 1.74 5.13 -9.75
C ALA A 16 0.28 4.67 -9.78
N VAL A 17 -0.53 5.07 -8.79
CA VAL A 17 -1.96 4.70 -8.73
C VAL A 17 -2.80 5.29 -9.86
N GLN A 18 -2.27 6.26 -10.60
CA GLN A 18 -2.99 6.85 -11.73
C GLN A 18 -3.12 5.93 -12.94
N ILE A 19 -2.39 4.82 -12.98
CA ILE A 19 -2.37 3.88 -14.10
C ILE A 19 -3.01 2.56 -13.63
N SER A 20 -3.94 2.03 -14.42
CA SER A 20 -4.56 0.74 -14.18
C SER A 20 -3.62 -0.41 -14.56
N ALA A 21 -3.95 -1.63 -14.14
CA ALA A 21 -3.22 -2.82 -14.55
C ALA A 21 -3.17 -2.99 -16.09
N ASP A 22 -4.15 -2.46 -16.81
CA ASP A 22 -4.20 -2.44 -18.28
C ASP A 22 -3.34 -1.31 -18.92
N GLY A 23 -2.60 -0.54 -18.12
CA GLY A 23 -1.83 0.62 -18.59
C GLY A 23 -2.67 1.86 -18.90
N LYS A 24 -3.97 1.87 -18.59
CA LYS A 24 -4.87 2.99 -18.85
C LYS A 24 -4.88 3.99 -17.70
N VAL A 25 -5.04 5.27 -18.01
CA VAL A 25 -5.20 6.30 -16.99
C VAL A 25 -6.52 6.11 -16.23
N ARG A 26 -6.42 5.95 -14.90
CA ARG A 26 -7.55 5.97 -13.97
C ARG A 26 -8.12 7.37 -13.83
N LYS A 27 -9.43 7.44 -13.63
CA LYS A 27 -10.16 8.68 -13.36
C LYS A 27 -11.26 8.39 -12.33
N THR A 28 -11.57 9.36 -11.49
CA THR A 28 -12.78 9.31 -10.64
C THR A 28 -14.03 9.31 -11.52
N GLU A 29 -15.20 9.04 -10.92
CA GLU A 29 -16.50 9.13 -11.61
C GLU A 29 -16.67 10.47 -12.34
N ASN A 30 -16.30 11.57 -11.68
CA ASN A 30 -16.30 12.93 -12.22
C ASN A 30 -15.17 13.24 -13.21
N GLY A 31 -14.36 12.25 -13.59
CA GLY A 31 -13.31 12.40 -14.61
C GLY A 31 -11.99 13.02 -14.12
N ARG A 32 -11.82 13.26 -12.82
CA ARG A 32 -10.58 13.81 -12.25
C ARG A 32 -9.52 12.73 -12.05
N ARG A 33 -8.28 13.14 -11.80
CA ARG A 33 -7.21 12.26 -11.29
C ARG A 33 -7.57 11.76 -9.89
N ILE A 34 -7.07 10.58 -9.54
CA ILE A 34 -7.27 10.02 -8.20
C ILE A 34 -6.36 10.76 -7.21
N ASP A 35 -6.90 11.20 -6.10
CA ASP A 35 -6.13 11.69 -4.96
C ASP A 35 -6.28 10.70 -3.81
N LEU A 36 -5.17 10.13 -3.35
CA LEU A 36 -5.20 9.08 -2.33
C LEU A 36 -5.79 9.58 -1.01
N ALA A 37 -5.46 10.80 -0.59
CA ALA A 37 -5.90 11.34 0.70
C ALA A 37 -7.39 11.70 0.67
N ARG A 38 -7.86 12.28 -0.43
CA ARG A 38 -9.23 12.79 -0.56
C ARG A 38 -10.21 11.75 -1.08
N ASP A 39 -9.82 10.95 -2.07
CA ASP A 39 -10.75 10.10 -2.83
C ASP A 39 -10.71 8.63 -2.38
N CYS A 40 -9.86 8.26 -1.41
CA CYS A 40 -9.72 6.88 -0.95
C CYS A 40 -9.73 6.74 0.58
N GLU A 41 -10.51 5.78 1.06
CA GLU A 41 -10.64 5.47 2.49
C GLU A 41 -9.42 4.70 3.00
N LEU A 42 -8.91 5.07 4.17
CA LEU A 42 -7.74 4.45 4.81
C LEU A 42 -8.17 3.30 5.72
N PHE A 43 -7.58 2.13 5.48
CA PHE A 43 -7.73 0.93 6.28
C PHE A 43 -6.41 0.53 6.92
N GLU A 44 -6.52 -0.15 8.05
CA GLU A 44 -5.39 -0.74 8.78
C GLU A 44 -5.60 -2.24 8.94
N LEU A 45 -4.52 -3.00 8.84
CA LEU A 45 -4.49 -4.43 9.15
C LEU A 45 -3.20 -4.75 9.89
N VAL A 46 -3.33 -5.45 11.00
CA VAL A 46 -2.19 -6.05 11.69
C VAL A 46 -1.98 -7.46 11.13
N GLN A 47 -0.81 -7.67 10.52
CA GLN A 47 -0.32 -8.98 10.13
C GLN A 47 0.71 -9.47 11.15
N TYR A 48 1.10 -10.74 11.07
CA TYR A 48 2.21 -11.27 11.85
C TYR A 48 3.27 -11.80 10.90
N GLU A 49 4.50 -11.34 11.09
CA GLU A 49 5.66 -11.93 10.45
C GLU A 49 6.26 -12.94 11.43
N CYS A 50 6.43 -14.17 10.96
CA CYS A 50 6.89 -15.30 11.76
C CYS A 50 8.15 -15.91 11.16
N VAL A 51 9.13 -16.20 12.00
CA VAL A 51 10.37 -16.89 11.60
C VAL A 51 10.62 -18.07 12.52
N VAL A 52 11.11 -19.17 11.93
CA VAL A 52 11.66 -20.30 12.69
C VAL A 52 13.07 -19.89 13.14
N ARG A 53 13.35 -19.89 14.45
CA ARG A 53 14.62 -19.38 14.98
C ARG A 53 15.84 -20.19 14.54
N HIS A 54 15.71 -21.52 14.54
CA HIS A 54 16.74 -22.50 14.22
C HIS A 54 16.17 -23.53 13.23
N PRO A 55 16.01 -23.17 11.94
CA PRO A 55 15.34 -24.02 10.95
C PRO A 55 15.99 -25.40 10.75
N GLU A 56 17.24 -25.58 11.17
CA GLU A 56 17.99 -26.83 11.17
C GLU A 56 17.66 -27.78 12.32
N LEU A 57 17.07 -27.28 13.41
CA LEU A 57 16.72 -28.08 14.59
C LEU A 57 15.27 -28.55 14.52
N ALA A 58 15.04 -29.83 14.83
CA ALA A 58 13.69 -30.33 15.10
C ALA A 58 13.10 -29.57 16.29
N ASP A 59 11.80 -29.27 16.22
CA ASP A 59 11.04 -28.54 17.25
C ASP A 59 11.60 -27.14 17.59
N SER A 60 12.29 -26.49 16.65
CA SER A 60 12.72 -25.10 16.84
C SER A 60 11.54 -24.15 17.11
N PRO A 61 11.67 -23.21 18.07
CA PRO A 61 10.62 -22.25 18.35
C PRO A 61 10.34 -21.34 17.15
N VAL A 62 9.06 -21.05 16.94
CA VAL A 62 8.57 -20.04 16.00
C VAL A 62 8.40 -18.73 16.75
N GLN A 63 8.98 -17.66 16.24
CA GLN A 63 8.78 -16.33 16.80
C GLN A 63 8.05 -15.45 15.79
N CYS A 64 6.96 -14.84 16.26
CA CYS A 64 6.17 -13.92 15.48
C CYS A 64 6.19 -12.52 16.11
N TRP A 65 6.12 -11.49 15.28
CA TRP A 65 5.90 -10.11 15.70
C TRP A 65 4.80 -9.46 14.85
N PRO A 66 4.02 -8.54 15.42
CA PRO A 66 3.00 -7.83 14.66
C PRO A 66 3.66 -6.87 13.66
N VAL A 67 3.09 -6.82 12.46
CA VAL A 67 3.44 -5.90 11.38
C VAL A 67 2.18 -5.14 11.00
N GLN A 68 2.14 -3.86 11.33
CA GLN A 68 1.04 -2.97 10.98
C GLN A 68 1.16 -2.58 9.50
N ARG A 69 0.08 -2.75 8.75
CA ARG A 69 -0.02 -2.36 7.35
C ARG A 69 -1.19 -1.41 7.14
N TRP A 70 -1.02 -0.50 6.21
CA TRP A 70 -2.07 0.42 5.79
C TRP A 70 -2.38 0.25 4.31
N PHE A 71 -3.64 0.43 3.97
CA PHE A 71 -4.13 0.36 2.59
C PHE A 71 -5.18 1.43 2.38
N ARG A 72 -5.27 1.91 1.14
CA ARG A 72 -6.36 2.78 0.72
C ARG A 72 -7.28 2.04 -0.24
N SER A 73 -8.58 2.05 0.06
CA SER A 73 -9.64 1.59 -0.84
C SER A 73 -10.11 2.78 -1.67
N CYS A 74 -9.95 2.67 -2.98
CA CYS A 74 -10.20 3.73 -3.95
C CYS A 74 -11.27 3.31 -4.94
N GLN A 75 -11.93 4.29 -5.57
CA GLN A 75 -12.87 4.04 -6.65
C GLN A 75 -12.53 4.86 -7.90
N ASP A 76 -12.46 4.18 -9.05
CA ASP A 76 -12.35 4.80 -10.36
C ASP A 76 -13.60 4.51 -11.21
N LYS A 77 -13.65 5.02 -12.45
CA LYS A 77 -14.79 4.81 -13.37
C LYS A 77 -15.11 3.34 -13.68
N LYS A 78 -14.15 2.44 -13.54
CA LYS A 78 -14.27 1.02 -13.85
C LYS A 78 -14.52 0.15 -12.62
N GLY A 79 -14.31 0.68 -11.42
CA GLY A 79 -14.61 -0.02 -10.17
C GLY A 79 -13.66 0.33 -9.03
N GLY A 80 -13.75 -0.47 -7.97
CA GLY A 80 -12.88 -0.36 -6.80
C GLY A 80 -11.48 -0.92 -7.05
N PHE A 81 -10.47 -0.34 -6.39
CA PHE A 81 -9.13 -0.91 -6.30
C PHE A 81 -8.51 -0.59 -4.95
N MET A 82 -7.55 -1.41 -4.53
CA MET A 82 -6.78 -1.16 -3.30
C MET A 82 -5.34 -0.80 -3.63
N ALA A 83 -4.77 0.08 -2.81
CA ALA A 83 -3.34 0.40 -2.83
C ALA A 83 -2.77 0.18 -1.43
N GLU A 84 -1.69 -0.61 -1.33
CA GLU A 84 -0.91 -0.68 -0.09
C GLU A 84 -0.14 0.63 0.09
N THR A 85 -0.29 1.26 1.26
CA THR A 85 0.20 2.62 1.53
C THR A 85 1.11 2.68 2.75
N THR A 86 1.57 1.54 3.28
CA THR A 86 2.26 1.49 4.58
C THR A 86 3.42 2.48 4.68
N THR A 87 4.33 2.42 3.70
CA THR A 87 5.49 3.32 3.63
C THR A 87 5.11 4.75 3.23
N TRP A 88 4.03 4.92 2.47
CA TRP A 88 3.54 6.23 2.02
C TRP A 88 2.97 7.04 3.19
N GLU A 89 2.14 6.42 4.03
CA GLU A 89 1.59 7.06 5.25
C GLU A 89 2.72 7.45 6.22
N GLY A 90 3.69 6.56 6.42
CA GLY A 90 4.86 6.84 7.27
C GLY A 90 5.73 7.99 6.77
N THR A 91 5.79 8.21 5.45
CA THR A 91 6.52 9.33 4.85
C THR A 91 5.72 10.63 4.93
N ALA A 92 4.40 10.58 4.68
CA ALA A 92 3.51 11.73 4.78
C ALA A 92 3.45 12.30 6.21
N ALA A 93 3.40 11.43 7.23
CA ALA A 93 3.44 11.84 8.63
C ALA A 93 4.77 12.51 9.04
N ARG A 94 5.89 12.08 8.46
CA ARG A 94 7.19 12.74 8.67
C ARG A 94 7.27 14.10 7.98
N ALA A 95 6.67 14.24 6.80
CA ALA A 95 6.66 15.50 6.05
C ALA A 95 5.80 16.59 6.73
N SER A 96 4.68 16.23 7.36
CA SER A 96 3.82 17.18 8.09
C SER A 96 4.43 17.70 9.40
N THR A 97 5.40 16.99 9.98
CA THR A 97 6.07 17.38 11.23
C THR A 97 7.16 18.46 11.00
N THR A 98 7.48 18.79 9.74
CA THR A 98 8.59 19.71 9.39
C THR A 98 8.11 21.10 8.91
N MET A 99 6.84 21.48 9.11
CA MET A 99 6.41 22.86 8.86
C MET A 99 6.45 23.69 10.16
N PRO A 100 7.39 24.65 10.31
CA PRO A 100 7.30 25.71 11.31
C PRO A 100 6.24 26.76 10.96
#